data_AF-A0AB39SM04-F1
#
_entry.id   AF-A0AB39SM04-F1
#
_cell.length_a   1.000
_cell.length_b   1.000
_cell.length_c   1.000
_cell.angle_alpha   90.00
_cell.angle_beta   90.00
_cell.angle_gamma   90.00
#
_symmetry.space_group_name_H-M   'P 1'
#
loop_
_entity.id
_entity.type
_entity.pdbx_description
1 polymer ?
#
loop_
_entity_poly.entity_id
_entity_poly.type
_entity_poly.pdbx_seq_one_letter_code
_entity_poly.pdbx_strand_id
1 'polypeptide(L)' 'MRGDRRQIQTAVLGSADSEEPLMLPLEPIEWDAFRWRYEHDMFWCGLPLGGCGVQLTTKLYTDLL' A
#
# COMPACT_ATOMS: atom_id res chain seq x y z
N MET A 1 -10.01 14.25 11.57
CA MET A 1 -8.80 13.92 10.79
C MET A 1 -9.23 13.71 9.33
N ARG A 2 -8.87 14.59 8.39
CA ARG A 2 -8.99 14.26 6.95
C ARG A 2 -7.92 13.20 6.70
N GLY A 3 -8.31 11.96 6.40
CA GLY A 3 -7.34 10.93 6.01
C GLY A 3 -6.60 11.39 4.76
N ASP A 4 -5.29 11.17 4.71
CA ASP A 4 -4.50 11.38 3.50
C ASP A 4 -5.08 10.50 2.37
N ARG A 5 -5.43 11.12 1.24
CA ARG A 5 -6.04 10.46 0.08
C ARG A 5 -5.08 10.37 -1.11
N ARG A 6 -3.81 10.75 -0.92
CA ARG A 6 -2.82 10.66 -1.99
C ARG A 6 -2.63 9.20 -2.37
N GLN A 7 -2.66 8.94 -3.68
CA GLN A 7 -2.26 7.65 -4.21
C GLN A 7 -0.74 7.53 -4.07
N ILE A 8 -0.30 6.44 -3.47
CA ILE A 8 1.10 6.08 -3.34
C ILE A 8 1.35 4.85 -4.22
N GLN A 9 2.48 4.82 -4.89
CA GLN A 9 2.85 3.72 -5.79
C GLN A 9 3.84 2.75 -5.15
N THR A 10 4.41 3.10 -4.00
CA THR A 10 5.43 2.30 -3.32
C THR A 10 5.12 2.19 -1.83
N ALA A 11 5.25 0.98 -1.30
CA ALA A 11 5.19 0.67 0.12
C ALA A 11 6.41 -0.16 0.52
N VAL A 12 6.56 -0.46 1.80
CA VAL A 12 7.49 -1.48 2.31
C VAL A 12 6.72 -2.60 3.01
N LEU A 13 7.27 -3.81 2.97
CA LEU A 13 6.67 -5.02 3.54
C LEU A 13 7.06 -5.21 5.01
N GLY A 14 6.11 -5.69 5.82
CA GLY A 14 6.34 -6.13 7.20
C GLY A 14 6.34 -5.00 8.23
N SER A 15 7.22 -4.01 8.09
CA SER A 15 7.39 -2.89 9.03
C SER A 15 7.75 -1.57 8.33
N ALA A 16 7.56 -0.44 9.02
CA ALA A 16 7.84 0.89 8.47
C ALA A 16 9.32 1.17 8.14
N ASP A 17 10.24 0.46 8.77
CA ASP A 17 11.70 0.55 8.63
C ASP A 17 12.28 -0.52 7.68
N SER A 18 11.44 -1.40 7.14
CA SER A 18 11.85 -2.44 6.19
C SER A 18 12.51 -1.86 4.93
N GLU A 19 13.57 -2.53 4.48
CA GLU A 19 14.30 -2.22 3.24
C GLU A 19 13.75 -3.00 2.03
N GLU A 20 12.60 -3.67 2.17
CA GLU A 20 11.94 -4.42 1.11
C GLU A 20 10.83 -3.57 0.46
N PRO A 21 11.14 -2.78 -0.59
CA PRO A 21 10.14 -1.99 -1.28
C PRO A 21 9.24 -2.86 -2.15
N LEU A 22 7.98 -2.46 -2.24
CA LEU A 22 6.97 -3.11 -3.06
C LEU A 22 6.22 -2.06 -3.87
N MET A 23 6.12 -2.27 -5.19
CA MET A 23 5.25 -1.45 -6.03
C MET A 23 3.79 -1.89 -5.87
N LEU A 24 2.93 -0.92 -5.61
CA LEU A 24 1.49 -1.10 -5.53
C LEU A 24 0.89 -1.03 -6.95
N PRO A 25 -0.09 -1.89 -7.27
CA PRO A 25 -0.75 -1.86 -8.57
C PRO A 25 -1.47 -0.53 -8.80
N LEU A 26 -1.42 -0.03 -10.03
CA LEU A 26 -2.14 1.18 -10.44
C LEU A 26 -3.54 0.85 -10.97
N GLU A 27 -3.68 -0.33 -11.57
CA GLU A 27 -4.92 -0.75 -12.23
C GLU A 27 -5.77 -1.65 -11.33
N PRO A 28 -7.10 -1.40 -11.22
CA PRO A 28 -8.02 -2.21 -10.42
C PRO A 28 -7.92 -3.72 -10.67
N ILE A 29 -7.72 -4.12 -11.93
CA ILE A 29 -7.65 -5.55 -12.32
C ILE A 29 -6.46 -6.29 -11.72
N GLU A 30 -5.38 -5.58 -11.42
CA GLU A 30 -4.16 -6.17 -10.85
C GLU A 30 -4.27 -6.33 -9.33
N TRP A 31 -5.24 -5.66 -8.70
CA TRP A 31 -5.40 -5.67 -7.25
C TRP A 31 -5.83 -7.03 -6.71
N ASP A 32 -6.65 -7.80 -7.42
CA ASP A 32 -7.09 -9.11 -6.94
C ASP A 32 -5.92 -10.09 -6.82
N ALA A 33 -5.09 -10.18 -7.86
CA ALA A 33 -3.89 -11.01 -7.85
C ALA A 33 -2.87 -10.54 -6.81
N PHE A 34 -2.71 -9.21 -6.67
CA PHE A 34 -1.83 -8.63 -5.67
C PHE A 34 -2.28 -8.94 -4.24
N ARG A 35 -3.58 -8.80 -3.96
CA ARG A 35 -4.13 -9.10 -2.62
C ARG A 35 -4.01 -10.57 -2.28
N TRP A 36 -4.20 -11.47 -3.26
CA TRP A 36 -3.98 -12.89 -3.03
C TRP A 36 -2.51 -13.22 -2.75
N ARG A 37 -1.58 -12.61 -3.50
CA ARG A 37 -0.13 -12.80 -3.36
C ARG A 37 0.39 -12.41 -1.97
N TYR A 38 -0.23 -11.41 -1.34
CA TYR A 38 0.21 -10.75 -0.11
C TYR A 38 -0.88 -10.71 0.97
N GLU A 39 -1.78 -11.70 0.99
CA GLU A 39 -2.98 -11.73 1.85
C GLU A 39 -2.67 -11.55 3.35
N HIS A 40 -1.49 -11.99 3.78
CA HIS A 40 -1.06 -12.00 5.18
C HIS A 40 0.00 -10.93 5.49
N ASP A 41 0.38 -10.13 4.50
CA ASP A 41 1.43 -9.14 4.64
C ASP A 41 0.87 -7.78 5.07
N MET A 42 1.68 -7.06 5.84
CA MET A 42 1.39 -5.69 6.25
C MET A 42 2.21 -4.72 5.40
N PHE A 43 1.54 -3.70 4.87
CA PHE A 43 2.18 -2.65 4.07
C PHE A 43 2.34 -1.37 4.88
N TRP A 44 3.43 -0.66 4.66
CA TRP A 44 3.74 0.56 5.40
C TRP A 44 4.21 1.68 4.48
N CYS A 45 3.93 2.92 4.88
CA CYS A 45 4.53 4.11 4.28
C CYS A 45 6.00 4.19 4.75
N GLY A 46 6.90 3.56 4.00
CA GLY A 46 8.27 3.28 4.44
C GLY A 46 9.10 4.52 4.77
N LEU A 47 9.72 4.52 5.95
CA LEU A 47 10.65 5.57 6.38
C LEU A 47 11.88 5.66 5.46
N PRO A 48 12.49 4.55 4.98
CA PRO A 48 13.61 4.63 4.02
C PRO A 48 13.23 5.30 2.69
N LEU A 49 11.94 5.32 2.35
CA LEU A 49 11.40 5.99 1.16
C LEU A 49 11.05 7.47 1.43
N GLY A 50 11.34 8.00 2.62
CA GLY A 50 10.90 9.33 3.06
C GLY A 50 9.43 9.40 3.45
N GLY A 51 8.80 8.25 3.71
CA GLY A 51 7.41 8.12 4.14
C GLY A 51 7.18 8.49 5.61
N CYS A 52 5.93 8.44 6.05
CA CYS A 52 5.52 8.85 7.40
C CYS A 52 5.43 7.71 8.43
N GLY A 53 5.74 6.47 8.04
CA GLY A 53 5.80 5.31 8.94
C GLY A 53 4.44 4.73 9.36
N VAL A 54 3.33 5.23 8.82
CA VAL A 54 2.00 4.69 9.12
C VAL A 54 1.74 3.40 8.35
N GLN A 55 1.01 2.47 8.98
CA GLN A 55 0.53 1.28 8.30
C GLN A 55 -0.50 1.67 7.25
N LEU A 56 -0.33 1.12 6.05
CA LEU A 56 -1.24 1.30 4.94
C LEU A 56 -2.36 0.26 5.03
N THR A 57 -3.56 0.67 4.69
CA THR A 57 -4.70 -0.24 4.53
C THR A 57 -5.08 -0.30 3.07
N THR A 58 -5.30 -1.51 2.55
CA THR A 58 -5.82 -1.68 1.19
C THR A 58 -7.30 -1.31 1.19
N LYS A 59 -7.65 -0.18 0.56
CA LYS A 59 -9.04 0.19 0.30
C LYS A 59 -9.29 0.05 -1.20
N LEU A 60 -9.97 -1.01 -1.61
CA LEU A 60 -10.49 -1.12 -2.96
C LEU A 60 -11.66 -0.14 -3.10
N TYR A 61 -11.48 0.90 -3.92
CA TYR A 61 -12.57 1.80 -4.28
C TYR A 61 -13.31 1.17 -5.45
N THR A 62 -14.41 0.47 -5.19
CA THR A 62 -15.22 -0.18 -6.23
C THR A 62 -16.21 0.76 -6.91
N ASP A 63 -16.24 2.04 -6.54
CA ASP A 63 -17.29 2.97 -6.93
C ASP A 63 -16.76 4.12 -7.80
N LEU A 64 -16.94 3.98 -9.12
CA LEU A 64 -17.21 5.09 -10.04
C LEU A 64 -18.65 4.90 -10.57
N LEU A 65 -19.64 5.14 -9.72
CA LEU A 65 -21.02 5.45 -10.10
C LEU A 65 -21.54 6.60 -9.23
#